data_AF-A0A5A7RQ37-F1
#
_entry.id   AF-A0A5A7RQ37-F1
#
_cell.length_a   1.000
_cell.length_b   1.000
_cell.length_c   1.000
_cell.angle_alpha   90.00
_cell.angle_beta   90.00
_cell.angle_gamma   90.00
#
_symmetry.space_group_name_H-M   'P 1'
#
loop_
_entity.id
_entity.type
_entity.pdbx_description
1 polymer ?
#
loop_
_entity_poly.entity_id
_entity_poly.type
_entity_poly.pdbx_seq_one_letter_code
_entity_poly.pdbx_strand_id
1 'polypeptide(L)'
;MDEDLKEFVLECKCGARYRFQGTRKDLDEYLDSMTWMCDIGRHVELGRKRDYLSVVEERDELSGEPEIEPKKENEYTIPELQEKFGTSLEHIGFGMFRDPDGNIWDYRLGKTGERLYSKH
;
A
#
# COMPACT_ATOMS: atom_id res chain seq x y z
N MET A 1 -7.75 -29.98 14.25
CA MET A 1 -8.14 -29.72 12.85
C MET A 1 -7.49 -28.40 12.55
N ASP A 2 -6.33 -28.45 11.91
CA ASP A 2 -5.69 -27.27 11.33
C ASP A 2 -6.68 -26.74 10.29
N GLU A 3 -7.29 -25.58 10.54
CA GLU A 3 -8.15 -24.95 9.55
C GLU A 3 -7.25 -24.48 8.41
N ASP A 4 -7.49 -25.00 7.20
CA ASP A 4 -6.69 -24.67 6.02
C ASP A 4 -6.77 -23.16 5.74
N LEU A 5 -5.62 -22.48 5.89
CA LEU A 5 -5.46 -21.09 5.51
C LEU A 5 -5.57 -20.95 3.99
N LYS A 6 -6.36 -19.98 3.55
CA LYS A 6 -6.59 -19.70 2.13
C LYS A 6 -6.43 -18.22 1.82
N GLU A 7 -6.25 -17.92 0.55
CA GLU A 7 -6.33 -16.57 0.02
C GLU A 7 -7.65 -16.39 -0.75
N PHE A 8 -8.35 -15.31 -0.43
CA PHE A 8 -9.59 -14.90 -1.06
C PHE A 8 -9.39 -13.57 -1.76
N VAL A 9 -9.69 -13.53 -3.06
CA VAL A 9 -9.75 -12.28 -3.82
C VAL A 9 -11.17 -11.75 -3.70
N LEU A 10 -11.30 -10.57 -3.09
CA LEU A 10 -12.57 -9.88 -2.90
C LEU A 10 -12.67 -8.75 -3.93
N GLU A 11 -13.80 -8.64 -4.60
CA GLU A 11 -14.08 -7.55 -5.54
C GLU A 11 -15.21 -6.69 -4.98
N CYS A 12 -14.97 -5.38 -4.92
CA CYS A 12 -16.00 -4.40 -4.67
C CYS A 12 -16.85 -4.17 -5.93
N LYS A 13 -18.12 -3.80 -5.76
CA LYS A 13 -19.00 -3.31 -6.84
C LYS A 13 -18.38 -2.23 -7.74
N CYS A 14 -17.44 -1.42 -7.26
CA CYS A 14 -16.73 -0.44 -8.08
C CYS A 14 -15.62 -1.02 -8.97
N GLY A 15 -15.33 -2.31 -8.85
CA GLY A 15 -14.24 -3.02 -9.54
C GLY A 15 -12.92 -3.07 -8.75
N ALA A 16 -12.82 -2.43 -7.58
CA ALA A 16 -11.64 -2.53 -6.74
C ALA A 16 -11.45 -3.96 -6.20
N ARG A 17 -10.22 -4.48 -6.30
CA ARG A 17 -9.87 -5.82 -5.84
C ARG A 17 -9.01 -5.78 -4.59
N TYR A 18 -9.32 -6.67 -3.65
CA TYR A 18 -8.66 -6.82 -2.37
C TYR A 18 -8.24 -8.27 -2.20
N ARG A 19 -7.16 -8.45 -1.43
CA ARG A 19 -6.69 -9.76 -1.02
C ARG A 19 -6.95 -9.93 0.47
N PHE A 20 -7.58 -11.03 0.85
CA PHE A 20 -7.76 -11.45 2.23
C PHE A 20 -7.12 -12.82 2.41
N GLN A 21 -6.30 -13.00 3.45
CA GLN A 21 -5.66 -14.27 3.76
C GLN A 21 -6.09 -14.69 5.17
N GLY A 22 -6.60 -15.91 5.31
CA GLY A 22 -7.16 -16.41 6.57
C GLY A 22 -7.95 -17.69 6.37
N THR A 23 -8.60 -18.17 7.42
CA THR A 23 -9.54 -19.28 7.33
C THR A 23 -10.86 -18.81 6.71
N ARG A 24 -11.72 -19.75 6.30
CA ARG A 24 -13.07 -19.41 5.84
C ARG A 24 -13.89 -18.69 6.92
N LYS A 25 -13.68 -19.08 8.18
CA LYS A 25 -14.33 -18.46 9.34
C LYS A 25 -13.88 -17.00 9.51
N ASP A 26 -12.58 -16.74 9.39
CA ASP A 26 -12.03 -15.38 9.47
C ASP A 26 -12.61 -14.49 8.35
N LEU A 27 -12.77 -15.05 7.15
CA LEU A 27 -13.41 -14.34 6.04
C LEU A 27 -14.86 -13.98 6.35
N ASP A 28 -15.64 -14.92 6.88
CA ASP A 28 -17.05 -14.67 7.23
C ASP A 28 -17.16 -13.58 8.31
N GLU A 29 -16.34 -13.64 9.36
CA GLU A 29 -16.25 -12.61 10.40
C GLU A 29 -15.84 -11.25 9.80
N TYR A 30 -14.88 -11.24 8.88
CA TYR A 30 -14.47 -10.03 8.16
C TYR A 30 -15.62 -9.44 7.35
N LEU A 31 -16.33 -10.24 6.56
CA LEU A 31 -17.44 -9.78 5.71
C LEU A 31 -18.66 -9.31 6.51
N ASP A 32 -18.84 -9.82 7.73
CA ASP A 32 -19.94 -9.43 8.61
C ASP A 32 -19.63 -8.20 9.48
N SER A 33 -18.39 -7.73 9.48
CA SER A 33 -18.01 -6.50 10.19
C SER A 33 -18.72 -5.27 9.62
N MET A 34 -19.19 -4.41 10.53
CA MET A 34 -19.87 -3.16 10.20
C MET A 34 -18.84 -2.05 9.98
N THR A 35 -19.07 -1.23 8.95
CA THR A 35 -18.19 -0.14 8.49
C THR A 35 -17.07 -0.62 7.57
N TRP A 36 -17.10 -0.14 6.34
CA TRP A 36 -16.05 -0.38 5.36
C TRP A 36 -15.87 0.81 4.43
N MET A 37 -14.61 1.14 4.19
CA MET A 37 -14.21 2.12 3.19
C MET A 37 -13.49 1.39 2.07
N CYS A 38 -13.92 1.64 0.84
CA CYS A 38 -13.19 1.17 -0.33
C CYS A 38 -12.01 2.11 -0.57
N ASP A 39 -10.84 1.84 0.04
CA ASP A 39 -9.67 2.73 -0.08
C ASP A 39 -9.20 2.93 -1.54
N ILE A 40 -9.31 1.86 -2.36
CA ILE A 40 -8.92 1.86 -3.77
C ILE A 40 -9.95 2.60 -4.62
N GLY A 41 -11.25 2.36 -4.38
CA GLY A 41 -12.35 3.00 -5.09
C GLY A 41 -12.70 4.41 -4.58
N ARG A 42 -12.15 4.82 -3.44
CA ARG A 42 -12.38 6.10 -2.75
C ARG A 42 -13.85 6.41 -2.46
N HIS A 43 -14.63 5.42 -2.05
CA HIS A 43 -16.01 5.61 -1.60
C HIS A 43 -16.26 4.97 -0.24
N VAL A 44 -17.17 5.58 0.53
CA VAL A 44 -17.56 5.16 1.86
C VAL A 44 -18.90 4.45 1.76
N GLU A 45 -18.93 3.17 2.13
CA GLU A 45 -20.15 2.39 2.14
C GLU A 45 -20.61 2.18 3.58
N LEU A 46 -21.83 2.65 3.88
CA LEU A 46 -22.46 2.42 5.17
C LEU A 46 -23.20 1.08 5.11
N GLY A 47 -22.75 0.08 5.87
CA GLY A 47 -23.36 -1.25 5.92
C GLY A 47 -22.37 -2.37 6.22
N ARG A 48 -22.80 -3.62 6.00
CA ARG A 48 -21.95 -4.80 6.15
C ARG A 48 -21.07 -4.93 4.91
N LYS A 49 -19.81 -5.34 5.08
CA LYS A 49 -18.88 -5.57 3.95
C LYS A 49 -19.45 -6.53 2.91
N ARG A 50 -20.16 -7.58 3.35
CA ARG A 50 -20.81 -8.58 2.50
C ARG A 50 -21.79 -7.98 1.48
N ASP A 51 -22.34 -6.79 1.73
CA ASP A 51 -23.24 -6.10 0.80
C ASP A 51 -22.48 -5.47 -0.39
N TYR A 52 -21.16 -5.29 -0.27
CA TYR A 52 -20.32 -4.55 -1.21
C TYR A 52 -19.17 -5.36 -1.78
N LEU A 53 -18.65 -6.34 -1.04
CA LEU A 53 -17.55 -7.21 -1.41
C LEU A 53 -18.06 -8.61 -1.76
N SER A 54 -17.62 -9.12 -2.91
CA SER A 54 -17.87 -10.49 -3.35
C SER A 54 -16.56 -11.25 -3.48
N VAL A 55 -16.53 -12.52 -3.05
CA VAL A 55 -15.40 -13.41 -3.32
C VAL A 55 -15.43 -13.77 -4.80
N VAL A 56 -14.39 -13.41 -5.55
CA VAL A 56 -14.27 -13.70 -6.99
C VAL A 56 -13.25 -14.80 -7.26
N GLU A 57 -12.36 -15.10 -6.32
CA GLU A 57 -11.36 -16.16 -6.42
C GLU A 57 -11.00 -16.69 -5.04
N GLU A 58 -10.75 -18.00 -4.95
CA GLU A 58 -10.25 -18.70 -3.77
C GLU A 58 -8.99 -19.48 -4.18
N ARG A 59 -7.91 -19.34 -3.41
CA ARG A 59 -6.61 -19.94 -3.67
C ARG A 59 -6.12 -20.67 -2.43
N ASP A 60 -5.61 -21.88 -2.61
CA ASP A 60 -4.97 -22.66 -1.55
C ASP A 60 -3.51 -22.22 -1.31
N GLU A 61 -2.90 -21.54 -2.28
CA GLU A 61 -1.58 -20.92 -2.13
C GLU A 61 -1.72 -19.47 -1.67
N LEU A 62 -1.06 -19.15 -0.54
CA LEU A 62 -0.98 -17.78 -0.04
C LEU A 62 0.05 -17.00 -0.85
N SER A 63 -0.38 -15.90 -1.47
CA SER A 63 0.57 -14.96 -2.07
C SER A 63 1.46 -14.35 -0.98
N GLY A 64 2.75 -14.20 -1.25
CA GLY A 64 3.65 -13.49 -0.34
C GLY A 64 3.18 -12.05 -0.06
N GLU A 65 3.58 -11.52 1.09
CA GLU A 65 3.58 -10.07 1.27
C GLU A 65 4.48 -9.45 0.19
N PRO A 66 4.09 -8.32 -0.42
CA PRO A 66 4.99 -7.62 -1.34
C PRO A 66 6.29 -7.31 -0.58
N GLU A 67 7.41 -7.83 -1.08
CA GLU A 67 8.72 -7.54 -0.51
C GLU A 67 9.05 -6.07 -0.78
N ILE A 68 8.83 -5.22 0.21
CA ILE A 68 9.27 -3.83 0.15
C ILE A 68 10.78 -3.84 0.35
N GLU A 69 11.52 -3.49 -0.71
CA GLU A 69 12.98 -3.42 -0.65
C GLU A 69 13.42 -2.49 0.49
N PRO A 70 14.40 -2.89 1.31
CA PRO A 70 14.99 -2.02 2.32
C PRO A 70 15.62 -0.79 1.66
N LYS A 71 15.84 0.27 2.46
CA LYS A 71 16.54 1.48 1.99
C LYS A 71 17.90 1.11 1.40
N LYS A 72 18.16 1.56 0.17
CA LYS A 72 19.44 1.38 -0.54
C LYS A 72 20.43 2.46 -0.11
N GLU A 73 21.73 2.22 -0.27
CA GLU A 73 22.78 3.19 0.14
C GLU A 73 22.69 4.53 -0.61
N ASN A 74 22.16 4.52 -1.84
CA ASN A 74 21.96 5.70 -2.68
C ASN A 74 20.58 6.35 -2.48
N GLU A 75 19.82 5.91 -1.48
CA GLU A 75 18.52 6.48 -1.13
C GLU A 75 18.61 7.32 0.13
N TYR A 76 17.82 8.39 0.18
CA TYR A 76 17.85 9.39 1.24
C TYR A 76 16.43 9.72 1.68
N THR A 77 16.25 9.98 2.96
CA THR A 77 15.02 10.58 3.50
C THR A 77 15.02 12.09 3.26
N ILE A 78 13.87 12.75 3.43
CA ILE A 78 13.81 14.22 3.33
C ILE A 78 14.79 14.89 4.31
N PRO A 79 14.87 14.49 5.60
CA PRO A 79 15.86 15.07 6.51
C PRO A 79 17.30 14.93 6.00
N GLU A 80 17.69 13.78 5.46
CA GLU A 80 19.06 13.57 4.95
C GLU A 80 19.36 14.44 3.71
N LEU A 81 18.37 14.62 2.81
CA LEU A 81 18.53 15.55 1.68
C LEU A 81 18.64 16.99 2.17
N GLN A 82 17.87 17.37 3.19
CA GLN A 82 17.94 18.70 3.79
C GLN A 82 19.25 18.92 4.55
N GLU A 83 19.83 17.90 5.18
CA GLU A 83 21.18 17.98 5.77
C GLU A 83 22.24 18.20 4.70
N LYS A 84 22.10 17.55 3.53
CA LYS A 84 23.06 17.63 2.44
C LYS A 84 22.99 18.94 1.65
N PHE A 85 21.79 19.40 1.33
CA PHE A 85 21.58 20.53 0.41
C PHE A 85 20.99 21.77 1.10
N GLY A 86 20.50 21.64 2.34
CA GLY A 86 19.92 22.72 3.11
C GLY A 86 18.73 23.36 2.40
N THR A 87 18.70 24.69 2.45
CA THR A 87 17.69 25.53 1.79
C THR A 87 17.84 25.59 0.27
N SER A 88 18.91 25.00 -0.29
CA SER A 88 19.17 25.00 -1.72
C SER A 88 18.47 23.83 -2.43
N LEU A 89 17.83 22.93 -1.68
CA LEU A 89 16.97 21.89 -2.20
C LEU A 89 15.60 22.48 -2.56
N GLU A 90 15.27 22.49 -3.84
CA GLU A 90 14.02 23.05 -4.36
C GLU A 90 12.95 21.96 -4.44
N HIS A 91 11.75 22.19 -3.91
CA HIS A 91 10.61 21.28 -4.12
C HIS A 91 9.94 21.58 -5.46
N ILE A 92 9.94 20.61 -6.37
CA ILE A 92 9.49 20.80 -7.77
C ILE A 92 8.14 20.14 -8.09
N GLY A 93 7.37 19.76 -7.06
CA GLY A 93 6.01 19.22 -7.19
C GLY A 93 5.93 17.70 -7.11
N PHE A 94 4.72 17.19 -6.82
CA PHE A 94 4.44 15.76 -6.56
C PHE A 94 5.32 15.12 -5.49
N GLY A 95 5.92 15.92 -4.59
CA GLY A 95 6.85 15.43 -3.58
C GLY A 95 8.28 15.22 -4.09
N MET A 96 8.62 15.58 -5.33
CA MET A 96 9.97 15.51 -5.87
C MET A 96 10.81 16.75 -5.50
N PHE A 97 12.13 16.60 -5.50
CA PHE A 97 13.08 17.69 -5.25
C PHE A 97 14.09 17.86 -6.37
N ARG A 98 14.64 19.07 -6.50
CA ARG A 98 15.79 19.39 -7.34
C ARG A 98 16.93 19.93 -6.48
N ASP A 99 18.13 19.39 -6.67
CA ASP A 99 19.32 19.87 -5.99
C ASP A 99 20.02 21.02 -6.76
N PRO A 100 21.02 21.69 -6.16
CA PRO A 100 21.73 22.81 -6.78
C PRO A 100 22.50 22.45 -8.06
N ASP A 101 22.86 21.17 -8.20
CA ASP A 101 23.52 20.65 -9.41
C ASP A 101 22.51 20.33 -10.52
N GLY A 102 21.22 20.56 -10.27
CA GLY A 102 20.12 20.35 -11.20
C GLY A 102 19.57 18.92 -11.22
N ASN A 103 20.03 18.03 -10.33
CA ASN A 103 19.55 16.66 -10.31
C ASN A 103 18.17 16.55 -9.67
N ILE A 104 17.35 15.65 -10.20
CA ILE A 104 16.01 15.39 -9.69
C ILE A 104 16.04 14.18 -8.75
N TRP A 105 15.42 14.37 -7.60
CA TRP A 105 15.24 13.38 -6.56
C TRP A 105 13.77 12.98 -6.52
N ASP A 106 13.47 11.79 -7.00
CA ASP A 106 12.14 11.16 -6.91
C ASP A 106 12.14 10.12 -5.78
N TYR A 107 10.96 9.76 -5.28
CA TYR A 107 10.81 8.86 -4.15
C TYR A 107 10.03 7.60 -4.45
N ARG A 108 10.38 6.55 -3.71
CA ARG A 108 9.50 5.40 -3.47
C ARG A 108 9.07 5.36 -2.00
N LEU A 109 8.09 4.53 -1.70
CA LEU A 109 7.73 4.23 -0.32
C LEU A 109 8.62 3.13 0.23
N GLY A 110 9.18 3.37 1.42
CA GLY A 110 9.91 2.40 2.22
C GLY A 110 8.96 1.51 3.03
N LYS A 111 9.55 0.58 3.79
CA LYS A 111 8.81 -0.48 4.52
C LYS A 111 7.88 0.08 5.59
N THR A 112 8.17 1.26 6.14
CA THR A 112 7.35 1.92 7.15
C THR A 112 6.46 3.03 6.57
N GLY A 113 6.38 3.13 5.23
CA GLY A 113 5.66 4.18 4.53
C GLY A 113 6.42 5.50 4.43
N GLU A 114 7.69 5.52 4.82
CA GLU A 114 8.58 6.66 4.64
C GLU A 114 8.92 6.89 3.17
N ARG A 115 9.21 8.14 2.78
CA ARG A 115 9.65 8.45 1.42
C ARG A 115 11.16 8.33 1.31
N LEU A 116 11.62 7.48 0.41
CA LEU A 116 13.03 7.21 0.11
C LEU A 116 13.36 7.76 -1.27
N TYR A 117 14.18 8.81 -1.30
CA TYR A 117 14.54 9.57 -2.49
C TYR A 117 15.81 9.03 -3.11
N SER A 118 15.80 8.86 -4.42
CA SER A 118 16.98 8.52 -5.21
C SER A 118 17.15 9.51 -6.35
N LYS A 119 18.41 9.73 -6.73
CA LYS A 119 18.77 10.60 -7.86
C LYS A 119 18.47 9.86 -9.17
N HIS A 120 17.75 10.51 -10.08
CA HIS A 120 17.61 10.11 -11.48
C HIS A 120 18.70 10.70 -12.37
#